data_AF-A0A6V7WQ62-F1
#
_entry.id   AF-A0A6V7WQ62-F1
#
_cell.length_a   1.000
_cell.length_b   1.000
_cell.length_c   1.000
_cell.angle_alpha   90.00
_cell.angle_beta   90.00
_cell.angle_gamma   90.00
#
_symmetry.space_group_name_H-M   'P 1'
#
loop_
_entity.id
_entity.type
_entity.pdbx_description
1 polymer ?
#
loop_
_entity_poly.entity_id
_entity_poly.type
_entity_poly.pdbx_seq_one_letter_code
_entity_poly.pdbx_strand_id
1 'polypeptide(L)'
;MISETPIEMPEPVDKFLCCTLYSAVLTKNGNIFWRGIYPFNERRKIWERYAPAKKQVTFEACGSEIVVGSEVRTKSTPIYSFGSIAVNFSQGIPMIDVLYEDAWTLNETCLFRVFRSANAYDNYNGEKLQQQKEKRVSFNSQAENEQRQSSTTSQPLTGSGSTSANNNSDFAGKESAWNLKDCIFIHEEAVNDTSIVKIVDGAYCGIVFKSTMEKLESEPSTDLSKMGIGLMRKDDLVLVSSSSRGSRSPENFQIHFKQIRLPSSVKQVSSVAVDLTGFRVLCEKQSRIHLLRISCVGKLLSDHPIPVNFGALTQNKKR
;
A
#
# COMPACT_ATOMS: atom_id res chain seq x y z
N MET A 1 -2.68 -19.23 -4.23
CA MET A 1 -3.01 -20.26 -5.24
C MET A 1 -2.92 -19.61 -6.61
N ILE A 2 -1.93 -20.00 -7.42
CA ILE A 2 -1.86 -19.59 -8.83
C ILE A 2 -2.70 -20.65 -9.56
N SER A 3 -3.82 -20.27 -10.19
CA SER A 3 -4.65 -21.24 -10.89
C SER A 3 -3.88 -21.79 -12.10
N GLU A 4 -3.87 -23.11 -12.25
CA GLU A 4 -3.27 -23.82 -13.40
C GLU A 4 -4.08 -23.66 -14.69
N THR A 5 -5.18 -22.91 -14.64
CA THR A 5 -6.00 -22.60 -15.82
C THR A 5 -5.22 -21.69 -16.77
N PRO A 6 -5.12 -22.04 -18.07
CA PRO A 6 -4.58 -21.15 -19.08
C PRO A 6 -5.30 -19.81 -19.03
N ILE A 7 -4.55 -18.72 -19.10
CA ILE A 7 -5.14 -17.38 -19.09
C ILE A 7 -5.83 -17.17 -20.43
N GLU A 8 -7.16 -17.29 -20.43
CA GLU A 8 -7.96 -17.03 -21.62
C GLU A 8 -8.02 -15.52 -21.92
N MET A 9 -7.62 -15.16 -23.13
CA MET A 9 -7.78 -13.81 -23.64
C MET A 9 -9.10 -13.69 -24.42
N PRO A 10 -9.84 -12.59 -24.27
CA PRO A 10 -11.11 -12.40 -24.96
C PRO A 10 -10.97 -12.26 -26.48
N GLU A 11 -9.77 -11.96 -26.99
CA GLU A 11 -9.50 -11.76 -28.42
C GLU A 11 -8.16 -12.39 -28.82
N PRO A 12 -7.97 -12.70 -30.13
CA PRO A 12 -6.71 -13.19 -30.63
C PRO A 12 -5.54 -12.23 -30.36
N VAL A 13 -4.45 -12.77 -29.80
CA VAL A 13 -3.24 -12.02 -29.46
C VAL A 13 -2.44 -11.68 -30.72
N ASP A 14 -1.94 -10.44 -30.79
CA ASP A 14 -0.93 -9.98 -31.76
C ASP A 14 0.45 -9.88 -31.10
N LYS A 15 0.56 -9.14 -29.99
CA LYS A 15 1.84 -8.93 -29.28
C LYS A 15 1.69 -9.00 -27.77
N PHE A 16 2.73 -9.52 -27.13
CA PHE A 16 2.93 -9.45 -25.69
C PHE A 16 3.95 -8.38 -25.34
N LEU A 17 3.68 -7.59 -24.31
CA LEU A 17 4.49 -6.45 -23.87
C LEU A 17 4.66 -6.54 -22.36
N CYS A 18 5.83 -6.21 -21.82
CA CYS A 18 6.05 -6.21 -20.38
C CYS A 18 7.00 -5.08 -19.95
N CYS A 19 6.82 -4.67 -18.70
CA CYS A 19 7.78 -3.86 -17.96
C CYS A 19 7.91 -4.46 -16.55
N THR A 20 8.74 -3.85 -15.69
CA THR A 20 8.95 -4.32 -14.31
C THR A 20 7.66 -4.44 -13.49
N LEU A 21 6.66 -3.59 -13.76
CA LEU A 21 5.44 -3.53 -12.96
C LEU A 21 4.29 -4.34 -13.53
N TYR A 22 4.17 -4.47 -14.84
CA TYR A 22 2.98 -5.07 -15.46
C TYR A 22 3.25 -5.66 -16.83
N SER A 23 2.32 -6.51 -17.24
CA SER A 23 2.27 -7.13 -18.56
C SER A 23 1.05 -6.64 -19.31
N ALA A 24 1.17 -6.58 -20.63
CA ALA A 24 0.12 -6.16 -21.53
C ALA A 24 0.09 -6.99 -22.81
N VAL A 25 -1.08 -7.03 -23.41
CA VAL A 25 -1.38 -7.78 -24.62
C VAL A 25 -2.03 -6.82 -25.60
N LEU A 26 -1.45 -6.70 -26.79
CA LEU A 26 -2.08 -6.10 -27.95
C LEU A 26 -2.79 -7.20 -28.73
N THR A 27 -4.06 -7.00 -29.03
CA THR A 27 -4.86 -7.95 -29.81
C THR A 27 -4.83 -7.60 -31.28
N LYS A 28 -5.23 -8.54 -32.14
CA LYS A 28 -5.35 -8.31 -33.59
C LYS A 28 -6.38 -7.22 -33.94
N ASN A 29 -7.32 -6.96 -33.04
CA ASN A 29 -8.32 -5.88 -33.18
C ASN A 29 -7.79 -4.51 -32.73
N GLY A 30 -6.53 -4.42 -32.28
CA GLY A 30 -5.93 -3.17 -31.79
C GLY A 30 -6.32 -2.83 -30.35
N ASN A 31 -6.95 -3.75 -29.61
CA ASN A 31 -7.26 -3.56 -28.21
C ASN A 31 -6.04 -3.86 -27.33
N ILE A 32 -5.92 -3.12 -26.24
CA ILE A 32 -4.83 -3.29 -25.27
C ILE A 32 -5.44 -3.80 -23.97
N PHE A 33 -4.97 -4.96 -23.51
CA PHE A 33 -5.32 -5.51 -22.22
C PHE A 33 -4.08 -5.52 -21.34
N TRP A 34 -4.24 -5.23 -20.04
CA TRP A 34 -3.10 -5.24 -19.12
C TRP A 34 -3.46 -5.85 -17.77
N ARG A 35 -2.44 -6.36 -17.08
CA ARG A 35 -2.52 -6.84 -15.69
C ARG A 35 -1.17 -6.62 -15.00
N GLY A 36 -1.18 -6.55 -13.68
CA GLY A 36 0.04 -6.38 -12.88
C GLY A 36 -0.11 -5.25 -11.87
N ILE A 37 1.01 -4.62 -11.53
CA ILE A 37 1.08 -3.60 -10.49
C ILE A 37 0.74 -2.22 -11.07
N TYR A 38 -0.13 -1.49 -10.39
CA TYR A 38 -0.41 -0.10 -10.73
C TYR A 38 0.84 0.78 -10.49
N PRO A 39 1.21 1.68 -11.42
CA PRO A 39 2.21 2.71 -11.15
C PRO A 39 1.87 3.53 -9.90
N PHE A 40 2.87 4.01 -9.17
CA PHE A 40 2.68 4.73 -7.90
C PHE A 40 1.61 5.84 -7.98
N ASN A 41 1.66 6.67 -9.03
CA ASN A 41 0.70 7.77 -9.19
C ASN A 41 -0.75 7.28 -9.37
N GLU A 42 -0.96 6.10 -9.96
CA GLU A 42 -2.29 5.52 -10.11
C GLU A 42 -2.74 4.87 -8.81
N ARG A 43 -1.85 4.14 -8.11
CA ARG A 43 -2.11 3.61 -6.75
C ARG A 43 -2.56 4.71 -5.81
N ARG A 44 -1.80 5.82 -5.76
CA ARG A 44 -2.11 6.98 -4.93
C ARG A 44 -3.49 7.57 -5.26
N LYS A 45 -3.80 7.80 -6.54
CA LYS A 45 -5.11 8.36 -6.96
C LYS A 45 -6.28 7.42 -6.70
N ILE A 46 -6.10 6.12 -6.88
CA ILE A 46 -7.12 5.12 -6.58
C ILE A 46 -7.39 5.15 -5.07
N TRP A 47 -6.33 5.08 -4.27
CA TRP A 47 -6.43 5.14 -2.83
C TRP A 47 -7.07 6.44 -2.33
N GLU A 48 -6.64 7.61 -2.78
CA GLU A 48 -7.21 8.92 -2.39
C GLU A 48 -8.72 9.03 -2.67
N ARG A 49 -9.24 8.31 -3.68
CA ARG A 49 -10.68 8.28 -3.99
C ARG A 49 -11.50 7.42 -3.04
N TYR A 50 -10.91 6.35 -2.51
CA TYR A 50 -11.59 5.39 -1.63
C TYR A 50 -11.21 5.57 -0.16
N ALA A 51 -10.13 6.28 0.13
CA ALA A 51 -9.73 6.65 1.46
C ALA A 51 -10.85 7.50 2.09
N PRO A 52 -11.21 7.23 3.35
CA PRO A 52 -12.22 8.02 4.03
C PRO A 52 -11.79 9.50 4.01
N ALA A 53 -12.64 10.35 3.42
CA ALA A 53 -12.36 11.77 3.30
C ALA A 53 -12.03 12.34 4.69
N LYS A 54 -10.93 13.09 4.79
CA LYS A 54 -10.63 13.92 5.96
C LYS A 54 -11.67 15.05 5.99
N LYS A 55 -12.89 14.76 6.47
CA LYS A 55 -13.89 15.80 6.70
C LYS A 55 -13.29 16.78 7.71
N GLN A 56 -13.17 18.04 7.31
CA GLN A 56 -12.93 19.12 8.26
C GLN A 56 -14.02 19.04 9.32
N VAL A 57 -13.61 18.98 10.58
CA VAL A 57 -14.53 18.85 11.71
C VAL A 57 -15.24 20.19 11.87
N THR A 58 -16.49 20.27 11.40
CA THR A 58 -17.45 21.21 11.96
C THR A 58 -18.00 20.56 13.23
N PHE A 59 -17.96 21.27 14.35
CA PHE A 59 -18.28 20.78 15.71
C PHE A 59 -19.69 20.16 15.86
N GLU A 60 -20.55 20.27 14.85
CA GLU A 60 -21.99 19.99 14.94
C GLU A 60 -22.47 18.85 14.01
N ALA A 61 -21.58 18.13 13.32
CA ALA A 61 -22.00 17.12 12.34
C ALA A 61 -21.38 15.72 12.58
N CYS A 62 -21.74 15.07 13.69
CA CYS A 62 -21.61 13.62 13.82
C CYS A 62 -22.91 13.04 14.41
N GLY A 63 -23.90 12.79 13.56
CA GLY A 63 -25.19 12.18 13.91
C GLY A 63 -25.10 10.68 14.22
N SER A 64 -24.04 10.22 14.88
CA SER A 64 -23.89 8.84 15.32
C SER A 64 -23.26 8.85 16.71
N GLU A 65 -24.10 8.82 17.73
CA GLU A 65 -23.66 8.86 19.12
C GLU A 65 -22.87 7.59 19.47
N ILE A 66 -21.65 7.76 19.95
CA ILE A 66 -20.85 6.66 20.48
C ILE A 66 -21.43 6.27 21.83
N VAL A 67 -22.04 5.08 21.90
CA VAL A 67 -22.64 4.51 23.11
C VAL A 67 -21.85 3.31 23.63
N VAL A 68 -22.08 2.91 24.88
CA VAL A 68 -21.51 1.67 25.44
C VAL A 68 -21.87 0.47 24.56
N GLY A 69 -20.89 -0.41 24.32
CA GLY A 69 -21.00 -1.55 23.41
C GLY A 69 -20.67 -1.22 21.95
N SER A 70 -20.52 0.06 21.59
CA SER A 70 -20.11 0.44 20.23
C SER A 70 -18.72 -0.08 19.90
N GLU A 71 -18.57 -0.62 18.69
CA GLU A 71 -17.26 -0.88 18.11
C GLU A 71 -16.70 0.41 17.50
N VAL A 72 -15.55 0.83 18.01
CA VAL A 72 -14.87 2.07 17.63
C VAL A 72 -13.45 1.79 17.20
N ARG A 73 -12.90 2.73 16.44
CA ARG A 73 -11.50 2.78 16.01
C ARG A 73 -11.02 4.22 16.06
N THR A 74 -9.73 4.44 16.23
CA THR A 74 -9.15 5.78 16.14
C THR A 74 -9.28 6.37 14.73
N LYS A 75 -9.40 7.70 14.63
CA LYS A 75 -9.40 8.43 13.35
C LYS A 75 -8.05 8.30 12.65
N SER A 76 -6.97 8.38 13.42
CA SER A 76 -5.60 8.18 12.95
C SER A 76 -5.22 6.71 13.08
N THR A 77 -4.99 6.05 11.94
CA THR A 77 -4.47 4.68 11.88
C THR A 77 -3.42 4.61 10.78
N PRO A 78 -2.37 3.78 10.94
CA PRO A 78 -1.36 3.63 9.92
C PRO A 78 -1.95 3.01 8.65
N ILE A 79 -1.38 3.35 7.51
CA ILE A 79 -1.71 2.75 6.20
C ILE A 79 -1.07 1.39 6.01
N TYR A 80 0.07 1.15 6.66
CA TYR A 80 0.75 -0.14 6.73
C TYR A 80 1.32 -0.31 8.14
N SER A 81 1.06 -1.45 8.76
CA SER A 81 1.59 -1.74 10.08
C SER A 81 2.97 -2.38 10.03
N PHE A 82 3.75 -2.16 11.08
CA PHE A 82 4.96 -2.92 11.40
C PHE A 82 4.76 -4.41 11.13
N GLY A 83 5.72 -5.04 10.45
CA GLY A 83 5.64 -6.45 10.05
C GLY A 83 5.10 -6.69 8.64
N SER A 84 4.48 -5.68 8.01
CA SER A 84 4.06 -5.75 6.61
C SER A 84 5.26 -5.96 5.68
N ILE A 85 5.05 -6.60 4.53
CA ILE A 85 6.13 -6.95 3.61
C ILE A 85 5.95 -6.19 2.29
N ALA A 86 7.04 -5.56 1.85
CA ALA A 86 7.06 -4.83 0.60
C ALA A 86 8.21 -5.26 -0.30
N VAL A 87 7.97 -5.11 -1.61
CA VAL A 87 8.98 -5.23 -2.66
C VAL A 87 9.38 -3.83 -3.12
N ASN A 88 10.67 -3.62 -3.36
CA ASN A 88 11.22 -2.37 -3.87
C ASN A 88 12.07 -2.64 -5.13
N PHE A 89 11.88 -1.82 -6.16
CA PHE A 89 12.58 -1.95 -7.45
C PHE A 89 13.53 -0.78 -7.75
N SER A 90 13.73 0.15 -6.82
CA SER A 90 14.50 1.39 -7.02
C SER A 90 15.95 1.16 -7.47
N GLN A 91 16.55 0.03 -7.09
CA GLN A 91 17.92 -0.34 -7.46
C GLN A 91 18.00 -1.24 -8.71
N GLY A 92 16.90 -1.42 -9.45
CA GLY A 92 16.83 -2.27 -10.64
C GLY A 92 16.75 -3.77 -10.35
N ILE A 93 17.00 -4.19 -9.12
CA ILE A 93 16.83 -5.56 -8.62
C ILE A 93 15.68 -5.56 -7.62
N PRO A 94 14.71 -6.49 -7.71
CA PRO A 94 13.65 -6.60 -6.72
C PRO A 94 14.24 -6.97 -5.36
N MET A 95 14.10 -6.06 -4.39
CA MET A 95 14.40 -6.31 -2.98
C MET A 95 13.08 -6.55 -2.26
N ILE A 96 13.01 -7.57 -1.41
CA ILE A 96 11.83 -7.88 -0.60
C ILE A 96 12.26 -7.74 0.84
N ASP A 97 11.58 -6.91 1.64
CA ASP A 97 11.91 -6.71 3.06
C ASP A 97 10.67 -6.42 3.93
N VAL A 98 10.85 -6.55 5.25
CA VAL A 98 9.81 -6.32 6.25
C VAL A 98 9.85 -4.87 6.74
N LEU A 99 8.70 -4.22 6.72
CA LEU A 99 8.49 -2.89 7.29
C LEU A 99 8.72 -2.93 8.81
N TYR A 100 9.65 -2.12 9.30
CA TYR A 100 10.15 -2.13 10.67
C TYR A 100 9.60 -0.98 11.54
N GLU A 101 8.61 -0.24 11.03
CA GLU A 101 7.85 0.77 11.74
C GLU A 101 6.44 0.93 11.14
N ASP A 102 5.52 1.61 11.82
CA ASP A 102 4.20 1.89 11.24
C ASP A 102 4.31 3.04 10.22
N ALA A 103 3.75 2.83 9.03
CA ALA A 103 3.67 3.85 7.99
C ALA A 103 2.32 4.56 8.04
N TRP A 104 2.33 5.89 8.03
CA TRP A 104 1.13 6.72 8.19
C TRP A 104 0.72 7.40 6.89
N THR A 105 1.68 7.65 6.00
CA THR A 105 1.42 8.29 4.71
C THR A 105 2.26 7.71 3.58
N LEU A 106 1.77 7.78 2.33
CA LEU A 106 2.49 7.23 1.16
C LEU A 106 3.74 8.00 0.74
N ASN A 107 4.01 9.16 1.34
CA ASN A 107 5.16 10.00 1.03
C ASN A 107 6.32 9.81 2.01
N GLU A 108 6.17 8.95 3.01
CA GLU A 108 7.18 8.68 4.01
C GLU A 108 8.35 7.86 3.45
N THR A 109 9.47 7.99 4.15
CA THR A 109 10.58 7.05 4.07
C THR A 109 10.54 6.24 5.35
N CYS A 110 10.42 4.93 5.21
CA CYS A 110 10.33 4.03 6.36
C CYS A 110 11.55 3.11 6.45
N LEU A 111 11.82 2.63 7.66
CA LEU A 111 12.82 1.61 7.92
C LEU A 111 12.28 0.23 7.56
N PHE A 112 13.06 -0.48 6.78
CA PHE A 112 12.85 -1.88 6.43
C PHE A 112 14.00 -2.71 6.97
N ARG A 113 13.70 -3.91 7.45
CA ARG A 113 14.71 -4.86 7.89
C ARG A 113 15.05 -5.81 6.76
N VAL A 114 16.33 -5.81 6.38
CA VAL A 114 16.81 -6.56 5.22
C VAL A 114 16.85 -8.07 5.47
N PHE A 115 16.16 -8.86 4.66
CA PHE A 115 16.39 -10.30 4.62
C PHE A 115 17.77 -10.59 4.02
N ARG A 116 18.69 -11.21 4.78
CA ARG A 116 20.06 -11.47 4.29
C ARG A 116 20.16 -12.66 3.33
N SER A 117 19.15 -13.53 3.29
CA SER A 117 19.12 -14.72 2.45
C SER A 117 17.87 -14.70 1.59
N ALA A 118 18.01 -15.09 0.32
CA ALA A 118 16.88 -15.22 -0.61
C ALA A 118 15.78 -16.14 -0.06
N ASN A 119 16.16 -17.15 0.74
CA ASN A 119 15.24 -18.11 1.35
C ASN A 119 14.67 -17.61 2.69
N ALA A 120 15.11 -16.45 3.21
CA ALA A 120 14.66 -15.95 4.51
C ALA A 120 13.21 -15.46 4.45
N TYR A 121 12.75 -14.99 3.28
CA TYR A 121 11.33 -14.69 3.06
C TYR A 121 10.48 -15.97 3.09
N ASP A 122 10.89 -17.04 2.39
CA ASP A 122 10.15 -18.30 2.34
C ASP A 122 9.98 -18.95 3.71
N ASN A 123 10.93 -18.71 4.62
CA ASN A 123 10.92 -19.19 6.00
C ASN A 123 10.34 -18.16 7.01
N TYR A 124 9.87 -17.00 6.56
CA TYR A 124 9.32 -15.98 7.45
C TYR A 124 7.93 -16.35 7.93
N ASN A 125 7.77 -16.50 9.26
CA ASN A 125 6.49 -16.85 9.88
C ASN A 125 5.87 -15.72 10.72
N GLY A 126 6.41 -14.48 10.69
CA GLY A 126 5.85 -13.32 11.43
C GLY A 126 6.01 -13.35 12.96
N GLU A 127 6.00 -14.53 13.58
CA GLU A 127 5.98 -14.72 15.05
C GLU A 127 7.19 -14.11 15.76
N LYS A 128 8.38 -14.17 15.15
CA LYS A 128 9.62 -13.61 15.73
C LYS A 128 9.62 -12.08 15.80
N LEU A 129 8.85 -11.40 14.93
CA LEU A 129 8.76 -9.94 14.94
C LEU A 129 7.76 -9.42 15.98
N GLN A 130 6.69 -10.17 16.28
CA GLN A 130 5.70 -9.79 17.30
C GLN A 130 6.34 -9.69 18.70
N GLN A 131 7.23 -10.63 19.06
CA GLN A 131 8.00 -10.56 20.32
C GLN A 131 8.90 -9.31 20.41
N GLN A 132 9.40 -8.81 19.27
CA GLN A 132 10.18 -7.55 19.24
C GLN A 132 9.29 -6.31 19.32
N LYS A 133 8.10 -6.33 18.72
CA LYS A 133 7.09 -5.27 18.87
C LYS A 133 6.69 -5.11 20.33
N GLU A 134 6.40 -6.20 21.02
CA GLU A 134 6.04 -6.20 22.45
C GLU A 134 7.18 -5.66 23.33
N LYS A 135 8.43 -6.02 23.05
CA LYS A 135 9.60 -5.45 23.75
C LYS A 135 9.73 -3.93 23.59
N ARG A 136 9.42 -3.38 22.40
CA ARG A 136 9.46 -1.92 22.17
C ARG A 136 8.36 -1.17 22.91
N VAL A 137 7.13 -1.70 22.91
CA VAL A 137 6.00 -1.09 23.64
C VAL A 137 6.28 -1.07 25.14
N SER A 138 6.90 -2.12 25.69
CA SER A 138 7.32 -2.20 27.10
C SER A 138 8.47 -1.24 27.47
N PHE A 139 9.35 -0.89 26.52
CA PHE A 139 10.42 0.09 26.77
C PHE A 139 9.90 1.53 26.76
N ASN A 140 8.95 1.87 25.87
CA ASN A 140 8.35 3.20 25.82
C ASN A 140 7.47 3.50 27.04
N SER A 141 6.81 2.49 27.63
CA SER A 141 5.98 2.67 28.83
C SER A 141 6.79 2.86 30.12
N GLN A 142 8.08 2.47 30.15
CA GLN A 142 8.98 2.81 31.26
C GLN A 142 9.67 4.17 31.08
N ALA A 143 9.84 4.64 29.85
CA ALA A 143 10.51 5.92 29.56
C ALA A 143 9.66 7.17 29.87
N GLU A 144 8.32 7.05 29.90
CA GLU A 144 7.43 8.18 30.24
C GLU A 144 7.42 8.54 31.73
N ASN A 145 8.05 7.77 32.61
CA ASN A 145 8.05 8.04 34.06
C ASN A 145 9.33 8.70 34.60
N GLU A 146 10.37 8.91 33.78
CA GLU A 146 11.65 9.50 34.24
C GLU A 146 12.10 10.79 33.52
N GLN A 147 11.40 11.25 32.47
CA GLN A 147 11.79 12.47 31.73
C GLN A 147 11.15 13.79 32.22
N ARG A 148 10.93 13.92 33.54
CA ARG A 148 10.74 15.22 34.19
C ARG A 148 11.97 15.63 34.98
N GLN A 149 13.13 15.76 34.33
CA GLN A 149 14.18 16.68 34.76
C GLN A 149 15.30 16.83 33.71
N SER A 150 15.69 18.09 33.49
CA SER A 150 16.87 18.60 32.78
C SER A 150 16.86 18.69 31.24
N SER A 151 16.66 19.93 30.81
CA SER A 151 17.12 20.52 29.56
C SER A 151 18.64 20.45 29.40
N THR A 152 19.15 20.11 28.20
CA THR A 152 20.06 20.94 27.37
C THR A 152 20.71 20.14 26.22
N THR A 153 20.79 20.81 25.06
CA THR A 153 21.74 20.62 23.96
C THR A 153 21.62 19.38 23.06
N SER A 154 21.11 19.65 21.85
CA SER A 154 21.27 18.91 20.62
C SER A 154 22.73 18.55 20.29
N GLN A 155 23.03 17.28 19.99
CA GLN A 155 24.03 16.84 18.97
C GLN A 155 23.76 15.38 18.50
N PRO A 156 24.12 15.02 17.25
CA PRO A 156 23.87 13.70 16.67
C PRO A 156 25.01 12.73 16.97
N LEU A 157 24.72 11.61 17.62
CA LEU A 157 25.70 10.55 17.86
C LEU A 157 25.79 9.59 16.68
N THR A 158 26.70 9.89 15.76
CA THR A 158 27.36 8.89 14.94
C THR A 158 28.33 8.11 15.83
N GLY A 159 27.98 6.87 16.19
CA GLY A 159 28.81 6.00 17.03
C GLY A 159 28.89 4.60 16.44
N SER A 160 29.98 4.34 15.70
CA SER A 160 30.46 3.01 15.37
C SER A 160 30.75 2.25 16.67
N GLY A 161 29.98 1.21 16.95
CA GLY A 161 30.18 0.30 18.08
C GLY A 161 30.09 -1.14 17.58
N SER A 162 31.23 -1.71 17.21
CA SER A 162 31.40 -3.12 16.91
C SER A 162 31.29 -3.94 18.19
N THR A 163 30.12 -4.54 18.42
CA THR A 163 29.99 -5.71 19.29
C THR A 163 29.69 -6.92 18.42
N SER A 164 30.72 -7.74 18.23
CA SER A 164 30.65 -9.08 17.67
C SER A 164 29.75 -9.96 18.53
N ALA A 165 28.46 -10.01 18.20
CA ALA A 165 27.54 -11.03 18.69
C ALA A 165 27.30 -12.02 17.56
N ASN A 166 27.90 -13.20 17.70
CA ASN A 166 27.76 -14.34 16.81
C ASN A 166 26.33 -14.90 16.92
N ASN A 167 25.36 -14.22 16.31
CA ASN A 167 23.98 -14.68 16.23
C ASN A 167 23.63 -14.97 14.78
N ASN A 168 23.71 -16.26 14.43
CA ASN A 168 23.18 -16.85 13.22
C ASN A 168 21.65 -16.77 13.24
N SER A 169 21.12 -15.55 13.19
CA SER A 169 19.71 -15.30 12.91
C SER A 169 19.66 -14.65 11.55
N ASP A 170 19.03 -15.35 10.60
CA ASP A 170 18.76 -14.82 9.24
C ASP A 170 17.96 -13.50 9.27
N PHE A 171 17.44 -13.15 10.45
CA PHE A 171 16.68 -11.94 10.77
C PHE A 171 17.47 -10.82 11.47
N ALA A 172 18.77 -10.97 11.75
CA ALA A 172 19.59 -9.86 12.27
C ALA A 172 19.98 -8.85 11.17
N GLY A 173 19.16 -8.71 10.14
CA GLY A 173 19.38 -7.89 8.95
C GLY A 173 19.74 -6.44 9.25
N LYS A 174 20.54 -5.83 8.38
CA LYS A 174 20.80 -4.39 8.42
C LYS A 174 19.49 -3.65 8.15
N GLU A 175 19.21 -2.58 8.88
CA GLU A 175 18.06 -1.72 8.60
C GLU A 175 18.38 -0.82 7.39
N SER A 176 17.42 -0.67 6.48
CA SER A 176 17.52 0.16 5.28
C SER A 176 16.32 1.07 5.17
N ALA A 177 16.56 2.35 4.87
CA ALA A 177 15.49 3.32 4.68
C ALA A 177 14.98 3.28 3.23
N TRP A 178 13.69 2.99 3.03
CA TRP A 178 13.06 2.97 1.71
C TRP A 178 11.97 4.02 1.60
N ASN A 179 11.90 4.71 0.45
CA ASN A 179 10.77 5.59 0.17
C ASN A 179 9.54 4.75 -0.20
N LEU A 180 8.41 4.97 0.47
CA LEU A 180 7.20 4.18 0.26
C LEU A 180 6.62 4.31 -1.16
N LYS A 181 6.98 5.38 -1.90
CA LYS A 181 6.58 5.55 -3.30
C LYS A 181 7.12 4.44 -4.20
N ASP A 182 8.29 3.92 -3.85
CA ASP A 182 8.99 2.87 -4.61
C ASP A 182 8.70 1.47 -4.05
N CYS A 183 7.94 1.39 -2.96
CA CYS A 183 7.52 0.16 -2.32
C CYS A 183 6.17 -0.33 -2.85
N ILE A 184 6.04 -1.66 -2.98
CA ILE A 184 4.82 -2.36 -3.34
C ILE A 184 4.57 -3.41 -2.27
N PHE A 185 3.55 -3.20 -1.46
CA PHE A 185 3.20 -4.11 -0.38
C PHE A 185 2.52 -5.36 -0.96
N ILE A 186 3.12 -6.51 -0.67
CA ILE A 186 2.65 -7.84 -1.08
C ILE A 186 1.97 -8.58 0.07
N HIS A 187 2.24 -8.14 1.31
CA HIS A 187 1.60 -8.62 2.52
C HIS A 187 1.37 -7.44 3.46
N GLU A 188 0.15 -7.30 3.96
CA GLU A 188 -0.25 -6.30 4.94
C GLU A 188 -0.49 -7.02 6.26
N GLU A 189 0.25 -6.62 7.30
CA GLU A 189 0.02 -7.13 8.65
C GLU A 189 -1.32 -6.59 9.16
N ALA A 190 -2.13 -7.47 9.78
CA ALA A 190 -3.43 -7.08 10.30
C ALA A 190 -3.31 -5.98 11.38
N VAL A 191 -4.04 -4.88 11.17
CA VAL A 191 -4.11 -3.81 12.16
C VAL A 191 -5.23 -4.13 13.16
N ASN A 192 -4.88 -4.60 14.35
CA ASN A 192 -5.81 -4.79 15.46
C ASN A 192 -6.14 -3.45 16.13
N ASP A 193 -6.79 -2.55 15.40
CA ASP A 193 -7.10 -1.16 15.81
C ASP A 193 -8.55 -0.96 16.30
N THR A 194 -9.34 -2.03 16.38
CA THR A 194 -10.73 -1.96 16.82
C THR A 194 -10.85 -2.18 18.32
N SER A 195 -11.75 -1.42 18.94
CA SER A 195 -11.99 -1.43 20.38
C SER A 195 -13.48 -1.39 20.66
N ILE A 196 -13.89 -1.91 21.82
CA ILE A 196 -15.26 -1.86 22.32
C ILE A 196 -15.36 -0.79 23.40
N VAL A 197 -16.34 0.10 23.27
CA VAL A 197 -16.64 1.12 24.28
C VAL A 197 -17.28 0.45 25.49
N LYS A 198 -16.69 0.63 26.67
CA LYS A 198 -17.20 0.11 27.94
C LYS A 198 -17.83 1.19 28.80
N ILE A 199 -17.30 2.41 28.73
CA ILE A 199 -17.74 3.55 29.52
C ILE A 199 -17.86 4.76 28.61
N VAL A 200 -18.89 5.55 28.83
CA VAL A 200 -19.09 6.84 28.18
C VAL A 200 -19.30 7.88 29.27
N ASP A 201 -18.44 8.91 29.31
CA ASP A 201 -18.53 10.00 30.27
C ASP A 201 -18.25 11.34 29.58
N GLY A 202 -19.30 12.13 29.34
CA GLY A 202 -19.21 13.42 28.67
C GLY A 202 -18.48 13.35 27.32
N ALA A 203 -17.32 13.99 27.23
CA ALA A 203 -16.47 14.04 26.04
C ALA A 203 -15.49 12.85 25.91
N TYR A 204 -15.46 11.95 26.89
CA TYR A 204 -14.51 10.84 26.95
C TYR A 204 -15.23 9.48 26.92
N CYS A 205 -14.48 8.46 26.48
CA CYS A 205 -14.89 7.07 26.48
C CYS A 205 -13.79 6.19 27.06
N GLY A 206 -14.18 5.22 27.88
CA GLY A 206 -13.32 4.09 28.23
C GLY A 206 -13.48 2.99 27.19
N ILE A 207 -12.39 2.62 26.53
CA ILE A 207 -12.35 1.61 25.47
C ILE A 207 -11.49 0.41 25.87
N VAL A 208 -11.79 -0.75 25.30
CA VAL A 208 -10.97 -1.96 25.45
C VAL A 208 -10.69 -2.51 24.05
N PHE A 209 -9.42 -2.73 23.72
CA PHE A 209 -9.02 -3.29 22.43
C PHE A 209 -9.57 -4.72 22.28
N LYS A 210 -10.08 -5.05 21.09
CA LYS A 210 -10.61 -6.41 20.83
C LYS A 210 -9.55 -7.49 21.03
N SER A 211 -8.30 -7.22 20.62
CA SER A 211 -7.17 -8.13 20.83
C SER A 211 -6.93 -8.46 22.32
N THR A 212 -7.21 -7.52 23.22
CA THR A 212 -7.14 -7.75 24.67
C THR A 212 -8.31 -8.62 25.14
N MET A 213 -9.52 -8.42 24.61
CA MET A 213 -10.68 -9.26 24.95
C MET A 213 -10.49 -10.71 24.49
N GLU A 214 -9.99 -10.92 23.27
CA GLU A 214 -9.72 -12.27 22.73
C GLU A 214 -8.69 -13.04 23.57
N LYS A 215 -7.64 -12.36 24.05
CA LYS A 215 -6.64 -12.95 24.97
C LYS A 215 -7.20 -13.28 26.36
N LEU A 216 -8.24 -12.59 26.80
CA LEU A 216 -8.88 -12.80 28.11
C LEU A 216 -9.89 -13.95 28.08
N GLU A 217 -10.57 -14.17 26.96
CA GLU A 217 -11.52 -15.28 26.80
C GLU A 217 -10.84 -16.65 26.82
N SER A 218 -9.54 -16.73 26.49
CA SER A 218 -8.73 -17.94 26.65
C SER A 218 -8.32 -18.27 28.09
N GLU A 219 -8.48 -17.35 29.06
CA GLU A 219 -8.02 -17.50 30.45
C GLU A 219 -9.15 -17.19 31.47
N PRO A 220 -9.81 -18.22 32.06
CA PRO A 220 -11.13 -18.09 32.68
C PRO A 220 -11.18 -17.45 34.09
N SER A 221 -10.18 -16.70 34.54
CA SER A 221 -10.14 -16.20 35.94
C SER A 221 -9.68 -14.76 36.15
N THR A 222 -9.86 -13.88 35.16
CA THR A 222 -9.24 -12.55 35.21
C THR A 222 -10.18 -11.44 35.71
N ASP A 223 -9.80 -10.81 36.82
CA ASP A 223 -10.38 -9.61 37.43
C ASP A 223 -10.57 -8.45 36.43
N LEU A 224 -11.73 -7.77 36.43
CA LEU A 224 -12.05 -6.65 35.54
C LEU A 224 -11.05 -5.49 35.66
N SER A 225 -10.35 -5.38 36.80
CA SER A 225 -9.26 -4.42 37.02
C SER A 225 -8.08 -4.61 36.06
N LYS A 226 -7.93 -5.79 35.44
CA LYS A 226 -6.89 -6.11 34.45
C LYS A 226 -7.31 -5.90 33.00
N MET A 227 -8.55 -5.46 32.72
CA MET A 227 -9.03 -5.20 31.36
C MET A 227 -8.28 -4.07 30.65
N GLY A 228 -7.48 -3.27 31.37
CA GLY A 228 -6.68 -2.19 30.79
C GLY A 228 -7.56 -1.21 30.00
N ILE A 229 -8.58 -0.64 30.65
CA ILE A 229 -9.48 0.33 30.01
C ILE A 229 -8.65 1.56 29.58
N GLY A 230 -8.56 1.77 28.27
CA GLY A 230 -7.93 2.96 27.71
C GLY A 230 -8.91 4.13 27.69
N LEU A 231 -8.49 5.29 28.20
CA LEU A 231 -9.28 6.52 28.13
C LEU A 231 -9.01 7.24 26.82
N MET A 232 -10.05 7.52 26.03
CA MET A 232 -9.96 8.23 24.75
C MET A 232 -11.01 9.33 24.63
N ARG A 233 -10.72 10.36 23.84
CA ARG A 233 -11.73 11.39 23.50
C ARG A 233 -12.70 10.82 22.47
N LYS A 234 -13.98 11.14 22.60
CA LYS A 234 -15.00 10.82 21.57
C LYS A 234 -14.60 11.34 20.20
N ASP A 235 -14.02 12.53 20.16
CA ASP A 235 -13.61 13.19 18.91
C ASP A 235 -12.43 12.51 18.20
N ASP A 236 -11.72 11.60 18.87
CA ASP A 236 -10.63 10.84 18.25
C ASP A 236 -11.10 9.49 17.70
N LEU A 237 -12.38 9.15 17.91
CA LEU A 237 -12.97 7.85 17.57
C LEU A 237 -13.95 7.95 16.40
N VAL A 238 -14.09 6.83 15.69
CA VAL A 238 -15.08 6.62 14.63
C VAL A 238 -15.72 5.25 14.84
N LEU A 239 -17.04 5.17 14.65
CA LEU A 239 -17.78 3.93 14.69
C LEU A 239 -17.36 3.02 13.53
N VAL A 240 -17.07 1.76 13.85
CA VAL A 240 -16.75 0.74 12.85
C VAL A 240 -18.06 0.12 12.38
N SER A 241 -18.42 0.39 11.13
CA SER A 241 -19.51 -0.26 10.42
C SER A 241 -18.98 -1.35 9.47
N SER A 242 -19.85 -2.24 8.99
CA SER A 242 -19.48 -3.23 7.96
C SER A 242 -18.91 -2.59 6.69
N SER A 243 -19.33 -1.36 6.35
CA SER A 243 -18.78 -0.57 5.24
C SER A 243 -17.41 0.05 5.51
N SER A 244 -16.98 0.23 6.76
CA SER A 244 -15.70 0.86 7.11
C SER A 244 -14.59 -0.15 7.44
N ARG A 245 -14.83 -1.45 7.20
CA ARG A 245 -13.87 -2.55 7.42
C ARG A 245 -12.93 -2.82 6.23
N GLY A 246 -13.03 -2.06 5.14
CA GLY A 246 -12.11 -2.18 4.00
C GLY A 246 -10.65 -1.85 4.38
N SER A 247 -9.68 -2.43 3.65
CA SER A 247 -8.26 -2.08 3.81
C SER A 247 -8.06 -0.59 3.55
N ARG A 248 -7.24 0.03 4.41
CA ARG A 248 -6.86 1.44 4.30
C ARG A 248 -5.60 1.63 3.48
N SER A 249 -5.04 0.57 2.93
CA SER A 249 -3.87 0.65 2.08
C SER A 249 -4.28 0.75 0.59
N PRO A 250 -3.42 1.31 -0.27
CA PRO A 250 -3.64 1.29 -1.71
C PRO A 250 -3.79 -0.11 -2.28
N GLU A 251 -4.75 -0.29 -3.18
CA GLU A 251 -4.82 -1.47 -4.04
C GLU A 251 -3.63 -1.46 -5.01
N ASN A 252 -2.75 -2.44 -4.85
CA ASN A 252 -1.49 -2.50 -5.60
C ASN A 252 -1.65 -3.20 -6.96
N PHE A 253 -2.62 -4.10 -7.12
CA PHE A 253 -2.64 -5.08 -8.21
C PHE A 253 -3.92 -5.06 -9.06
N GLN A 254 -3.76 -5.15 -10.37
CA GLN A 254 -4.78 -5.54 -11.32
C GLN A 254 -4.54 -7.01 -11.68
N ILE A 255 -5.25 -7.92 -11.01
CA ILE A 255 -5.03 -9.38 -11.14
C ILE A 255 -5.47 -9.90 -12.51
N HIS A 256 -6.65 -9.45 -12.97
CA HIS A 256 -7.25 -9.87 -14.23
C HIS A 256 -6.86 -8.93 -15.37
N PHE A 257 -6.77 -9.46 -16.60
CA PHE A 257 -6.57 -8.61 -17.77
C PHE A 257 -7.72 -7.61 -17.92
N LYS A 258 -7.38 -6.32 -17.92
CA LYS A 258 -8.33 -5.22 -18.06
C LYS A 258 -8.07 -4.48 -19.36
N GLN A 259 -9.12 -4.29 -20.15
CA GLN A 259 -9.02 -3.53 -21.40
C GLN A 259 -8.81 -2.04 -21.10
N ILE A 260 -7.84 -1.44 -21.79
CA ILE A 260 -7.62 0.00 -21.81
C ILE A 260 -8.53 0.61 -22.86
N ARG A 261 -9.38 1.54 -22.43
CA ARG A 261 -10.23 2.29 -23.36
C ARG A 261 -9.41 3.37 -24.05
N LEU A 262 -9.21 3.21 -25.36
CA LEU A 262 -8.60 4.24 -26.19
C LEU A 262 -9.62 5.34 -26.53
N PRO A 263 -9.17 6.58 -26.81
CA PRO A 263 -10.07 7.63 -27.28
C PRO A 263 -10.80 7.21 -28.57
N SER A 264 -12.08 7.53 -28.69
CA SER A 264 -12.90 7.18 -29.87
C SER A 264 -12.39 7.77 -31.19
N SER A 265 -11.54 8.79 -31.12
CA SER A 265 -10.88 9.39 -32.29
C SER A 265 -9.79 8.51 -32.91
N VAL A 266 -9.32 7.47 -32.21
CA VAL A 266 -8.31 6.54 -32.71
C VAL A 266 -8.96 5.58 -33.69
N LYS A 267 -8.49 5.59 -34.94
CA LYS A 267 -8.97 4.70 -35.99
C LYS A 267 -8.23 3.37 -36.02
N GLN A 268 -6.89 3.43 -35.89
CA GLN A 268 -6.04 2.25 -35.99
C GLN A 268 -4.84 2.38 -35.06
N VAL A 269 -4.58 1.34 -34.28
CA VAL A 269 -3.34 1.22 -33.49
C VAL A 269 -2.26 0.56 -34.36
N SER A 270 -1.12 1.22 -34.50
CA SER A 270 0.01 0.72 -35.29
C SER A 270 1.06 0.03 -34.42
N SER A 271 1.35 0.58 -33.23
CA SER A 271 2.31 -0.01 -32.30
C SER A 271 2.06 0.45 -30.87
N VAL A 272 2.46 -0.37 -29.91
CA VAL A 272 2.35 -0.09 -28.49
C VAL A 272 3.66 -0.42 -27.79
N ALA A 273 4.10 0.45 -26.90
CA ALA A 273 5.17 0.21 -25.95
C ALA A 273 4.67 0.47 -24.52
N VAL A 274 5.28 -0.21 -23.55
CA VAL A 274 4.95 -0.06 -22.11
C VAL A 274 6.16 0.50 -21.37
N ASP A 275 5.92 1.37 -20.40
CA ASP A 275 6.95 1.88 -19.48
C ASP A 275 6.43 1.89 -18.03
N LEU A 276 7.20 2.40 -17.06
CA LEU A 276 6.78 2.41 -15.65
C LEU A 276 5.64 3.41 -15.34
N THR A 277 5.19 4.17 -16.33
CA THR A 277 4.22 5.25 -16.18
C THR A 277 2.93 5.06 -16.97
N GLY A 278 2.91 4.12 -17.92
CA GLY A 278 1.75 3.81 -18.74
C GLY A 278 2.12 3.21 -20.10
N PHE A 279 1.28 3.53 -21.09
CA PHE A 279 1.29 2.99 -22.43
C PHE A 279 1.62 4.11 -23.41
N ARG A 280 2.56 3.82 -24.32
CA ARG A 280 2.86 4.67 -25.47
C ARG A 280 2.26 4.02 -26.69
N VAL A 281 1.28 4.70 -27.28
CA VAL A 281 0.49 4.15 -28.39
C VAL A 281 0.76 4.99 -29.62
N LEU A 282 1.31 4.36 -30.65
CA LEU A 282 1.42 4.94 -31.98
C LEU A 282 0.16 4.56 -32.76
N CYS A 283 -0.63 5.54 -33.17
CA CYS A 283 -1.91 5.29 -33.81
C CYS A 283 -2.28 6.31 -34.89
N GLU A 284 -3.16 5.92 -35.80
CA GLU A 284 -3.83 6.83 -36.71
C GLU A 284 -5.02 7.51 -36.01
N LYS A 285 -5.00 8.83 -36.01
CA LYS A 285 -6.07 9.71 -35.51
C LYS A 285 -6.22 10.86 -36.50
N GLN A 286 -7.45 11.11 -36.97
CA GLN A 286 -7.76 12.19 -37.92
C GLN A 286 -6.83 12.21 -39.17
N SER A 287 -6.53 11.03 -39.73
CA SER A 287 -5.64 10.88 -40.91
C SER A 287 -4.21 11.39 -40.69
N ARG A 288 -3.79 11.50 -39.43
CA ARG A 288 -2.40 11.76 -39.01
C ARG A 288 -1.96 10.66 -38.06
N ILE A 289 -0.65 10.48 -37.92
CA ILE A 289 -0.09 9.58 -36.92
C ILE A 289 0.12 10.38 -35.63
N HIS A 290 -0.32 9.82 -34.52
CA HIS A 290 -0.20 10.40 -33.20
C HIS A 290 0.56 9.44 -32.27
N LEU A 291 1.37 10.02 -31.39
CA LEU A 291 1.94 9.35 -30.24
C LEU A 291 1.15 9.73 -29.00
N LEU A 292 0.33 8.79 -28.52
CA LEU A 292 -0.46 8.94 -27.31
C LEU A 292 0.29 8.37 -26.12
N ARG A 293 0.17 9.03 -24.96
CA ARG A 293 0.54 8.46 -23.67
C ARG A 293 -0.72 8.23 -22.87
N ILE A 294 -0.95 7.00 -22.42
CA ILE A 294 -2.19 6.59 -21.76
C ILE A 294 -1.83 5.90 -20.43
N SER A 295 -2.54 6.21 -19.34
CA SER A 295 -2.33 5.55 -18.05
C SER A 295 -2.96 4.15 -18.03
N CYS A 296 -2.58 3.32 -17.05
CA CYS A 296 -3.16 1.99 -16.87
C CYS A 296 -4.67 2.00 -16.58
N VAL A 297 -5.23 3.14 -16.16
CA VAL A 297 -6.68 3.31 -15.98
C VAL A 297 -7.40 3.86 -17.23
N GLY A 298 -6.69 4.02 -18.36
CA GLY A 298 -7.24 4.52 -19.62
C GLY A 298 -7.33 6.04 -19.73
N LYS A 299 -6.66 6.80 -18.85
CA LYS A 299 -6.63 8.26 -18.96
C LYS A 299 -5.59 8.68 -19.99
N LEU A 300 -6.00 9.52 -20.96
CA LEU A 300 -5.07 10.17 -21.88
C LEU A 300 -4.21 11.19 -21.11
N LEU A 301 -2.89 10.99 -21.13
CA LEU A 301 -1.90 11.84 -20.47
C LEU A 301 -1.30 12.86 -21.42
N SER A 302 -1.02 12.47 -22.66
CA SER A 302 -0.53 13.36 -23.71
C SER A 302 -0.92 12.84 -25.09
N ASP A 303 -1.01 13.75 -26.04
CA ASP A 303 -1.34 13.47 -27.43
C ASP A 303 -0.48 14.37 -28.34
N HIS A 304 0.44 13.77 -29.08
CA HIS A 304 1.35 14.48 -29.96
C HIS A 304 1.23 13.99 -31.39
N PRO A 305 0.84 14.83 -32.36
CA PRO A 305 0.92 14.47 -33.77
C PRO A 305 2.39 14.34 -34.18
N ILE A 306 2.72 13.26 -34.87
CA ILE A 306 4.05 13.05 -35.42
C ILE A 306 4.08 13.67 -36.83
N PRO A 307 5.11 14.49 -37.15
CA PRO A 307 5.30 15.01 -38.49
C PRO A 307 5.78 13.88 -39.41
N VAL A 308 4.85 13.12 -39.97
CA VAL A 308 5.11 12.10 -40.98
C VAL A 308 4.49 12.50 -42.31
N ASN A 309 5.25 12.32 -43.39
CA ASN A 309 4.70 12.41 -44.73
C ASN A 309 3.87 11.16 -45.02
N PHE A 310 2.55 11.26 -44.85
CA PHE A 310 1.63 10.14 -45.04
C PHE A 310 1.66 9.59 -46.47
N GLY A 311 1.94 10.44 -47.46
CA GLY A 311 2.10 10.05 -48.86
C GLY A 311 3.22 9.02 -49.06
N ALA A 312 4.34 9.17 -48.34
CA ALA A 312 5.47 8.23 -48.40
C ALA A 312 5.13 6.85 -47.81
N LEU A 313 4.25 6.79 -46.80
CA LEU A 313 3.84 5.53 -46.17
C LEU A 313 2.84 4.73 -47.04
N THR A 314 2.05 5.42 -47.86
CA THR A 314 1.03 4.78 -48.72
C THR A 314 1.51 4.37 -50.10
N GLN A 315 2.68 4.85 -50.55
CA GLN A 315 3.20 4.57 -51.89
C GLN A 315 3.47 3.08 -52.14
N ASN A 316 3.76 2.29 -51.10
CA ASN A 316 4.02 0.86 -51.23
C ASN A 316 2.78 -0.05 -51.27
N LYS A 317 1.55 0.50 -51.17
CA LYS A 317 0.30 -0.30 -51.29
C LYS A 317 -0.26 -0.37 -52.72
N LYS A 318 0.42 0.23 -53.70
CA LYS A 318 0.10 0.12 -55.13
C LYS A 318 1.18 -0.68 -55.85
N ARG A 319 1.25 -1.99 -55.61
CA ARG A 319 1.87 -2.97 -56.51
C ARG A 319 1.21 -4.31 -56.30
#